data_AF-A0AAV7Z872-F1
#
_entry.id   AF-A0AAV7Z872-F1
#
_cell.length_a   1.000
_cell.length_b   1.000
_cell.length_c   1.000
_cell.angle_alpha   90.00
_cell.angle_beta   90.00
_cell.angle_gamma   90.00
#
_symmetry.space_group_name_H-M   'P 1'
#
loop_
_entity.id
_entity.type
_entity.pdbx_description
1 polymer ?
#
loop_
_entity_poly.entity_id
_entity_poly.type
_entity_poly.pdbx_seq_one_letter_code
_entity_poly.pdbx_strand_id
1 'polypeptide(L)'
;MGRVRTKTVKRAARLIVEKYYTKLTIDFQVNKKICSEVASIPTKRLRNKIAGYVTHLMKRIERGPVPGISIKLQEEEKERRDNWVPEKSYVEKDFVYVDKVTKKMIGELKIFGDNTKFQVRTYNRRRGGYQKKDSQEKTTITTNKTKKKTVKSIDYFSSLFKIVSFNFDKQYRNIKIMNNLKQNYF
;
A
#
# COMPACT_ATOMS: atom_id res chain seq x y z
N MET A 1 24.87 -28.66 10.82
CA MET A 1 25.07 -27.22 11.10
C MET A 1 24.54 -26.37 9.93
N GLY A 2 23.59 -25.46 10.18
CA GLY A 2 22.78 -24.80 9.14
C GLY A 2 23.33 -23.46 8.60
N ARG A 3 22.66 -22.94 7.54
CA ARG A 3 23.02 -21.70 6.82
C ARG A 3 22.51 -20.42 7.51
N VAL A 4 22.60 -20.35 8.84
CA VAL A 4 22.15 -19.20 9.62
C VAL A 4 23.21 -18.09 9.62
N ARG A 5 22.78 -16.84 9.40
CA ARG A 5 23.67 -15.66 9.39
C ARG A 5 23.80 -15.07 10.80
N THR A 6 25.00 -14.62 11.16
CA THR A 6 25.33 -14.04 12.47
C THR A 6 24.75 -12.63 12.66
N LYS A 7 24.68 -12.17 13.91
CA LYS A 7 24.16 -10.84 14.28
C LYS A 7 24.90 -9.68 13.59
N THR A 8 26.21 -9.80 13.40
CA THR A 8 27.05 -8.78 12.73
C THR A 8 26.65 -8.57 11.28
N VAL A 9 26.45 -9.66 10.53
CA VAL A 9 25.98 -9.61 9.14
C VAL A 9 24.59 -8.99 9.05
N LYS A 10 23.67 -9.41 9.93
CA LYS A 10 22.29 -8.87 9.94
C LYS A 10 22.24 -7.39 10.30
N ARG A 11 23.04 -6.96 11.29
CA ARG A 11 23.12 -5.56 11.73
C ARG A 11 23.73 -4.66 10.65
N ALA A 12 24.87 -5.05 10.08
CA ALA A 12 25.52 -4.28 9.01
C ALA A 12 24.62 -4.11 7.78
N ALA A 13 23.96 -5.19 7.36
CA ALA A 13 23.06 -5.14 6.22
C ALA A 13 21.82 -4.27 6.47
N ARG A 14 21.23 -4.27 7.67
CA ARG A 14 20.13 -3.36 8.01
C ARG A 14 20.56 -1.90 7.90
N LEU A 15 21.72 -1.56 8.47
CA LEU A 15 22.26 -0.19 8.39
C LEU A 15 22.51 0.28 6.95
N ILE A 16 23.00 -0.63 6.08
CA ILE A 16 23.19 -0.32 4.66
C ILE A 16 21.84 -0.04 3.97
N VAL A 17 20.81 -0.83 4.29
CA VAL A 17 19.47 -0.65 3.72
C VAL A 17 18.82 0.66 4.17
N GLU A 18 18.91 1.01 5.46
CA GLU A 18 18.35 2.26 5.99
C GLU A 18 18.95 3.50 5.32
N LYS A 19 20.28 3.50 5.12
CA LYS A 19 20.99 4.68 4.60
C LYS A 19 21.00 4.78 3.08
N TYR A 20 21.09 3.65 2.38
CA TYR A 20 21.37 3.61 0.94
C TYR A 20 20.28 2.92 0.12
N TYR A 21 19.03 2.91 0.60
CA TYR A 21 17.90 2.27 -0.07
C TYR A 21 17.80 2.64 -1.56
N THR A 22 17.98 3.91 -1.91
CA THR A 22 17.84 4.44 -3.28
C THR A 22 18.85 3.88 -4.28
N LYS A 23 20.02 3.41 -3.81
CA LYS A 23 21.07 2.84 -4.66
C LYS A 23 20.96 1.32 -4.80
N LEU A 24 20.24 0.66 -3.88
CA LEU A 24 20.20 -0.79 -3.79
C LEU A 24 19.18 -1.37 -4.79
N THR A 25 19.48 -2.58 -5.27
CA THR A 25 18.64 -3.28 -6.25
C THR A 25 18.27 -4.68 -5.74
N ILE A 26 17.47 -5.42 -6.51
CA ILE A 26 17.14 -6.83 -6.19
C ILE A 26 18.32 -7.76 -6.57
N ASP A 27 19.18 -7.32 -7.49
CA ASP A 27 20.30 -8.12 -7.98
C ASP A 27 21.48 -8.20 -6.98
N PHE A 28 22.08 -9.38 -6.92
CA PHE A 28 23.20 -9.65 -6.03
C PHE A 28 24.52 -9.05 -6.52
N GLN A 29 24.80 -9.05 -7.82
CA GLN A 29 26.10 -8.60 -8.32
C GLN A 29 26.25 -7.10 -8.17
N VAL A 30 25.18 -6.35 -8.44
CA VAL A 30 25.12 -4.90 -8.22
C VAL A 30 25.30 -4.58 -6.73
N ASN A 31 24.50 -5.18 -5.85
CA ASN A 31 24.60 -4.93 -4.41
C ASN A 31 25.96 -5.34 -3.81
N LYS A 32 26.62 -6.36 -4.36
CA LYS A 32 27.97 -6.75 -3.96
C LYS A 32 29.01 -5.66 -4.26
N LYS A 33 28.88 -4.96 -5.40
CA LYS A 33 29.74 -3.82 -5.76
C LYS A 33 29.46 -2.63 -4.84
N ILE A 34 28.19 -2.26 -4.68
CA ILE A 34 27.75 -1.18 -3.79
C ILE A 34 28.23 -1.40 -2.35
N CYS A 35 28.10 -2.62 -1.82
CA CYS A 35 28.59 -2.92 -0.46
C CYS A 35 30.12 -2.78 -0.33
N SER A 36 30.89 -2.89 -1.41
CA SER A 36 32.35 -2.65 -1.39
C SER A 36 32.67 -1.16 -1.39
N GLU A 37 31.85 -0.35 -2.04
CA GLU A 37 32.01 1.10 -2.13
C GLU A 37 31.53 1.81 -0.85
N VAL A 38 30.41 1.35 -0.29
CA VAL A 38 29.75 1.98 0.87
C VAL A 38 30.46 1.69 2.19
N ALA A 39 31.07 0.50 2.33
CA ALA A 39 31.65 0.06 3.58
C ALA A 39 33.00 -0.63 3.34
N SER A 40 33.98 -0.28 4.18
CA SER A 40 35.24 -1.02 4.25
C SER A 40 34.97 -2.38 4.89
N ILE A 41 34.89 -3.42 4.07
CA ILE A 41 34.66 -4.80 4.50
C ILE A 41 35.97 -5.59 4.30
N PRO A 42 36.57 -6.15 5.36
CA PRO A 42 37.94 -6.67 5.32
C PRO A 42 38.08 -7.95 4.48
N THR A 43 37.03 -8.76 4.39
CA THR A 43 37.11 -10.05 3.67
C THR A 43 36.01 -10.22 2.63
N LYS A 44 36.39 -10.83 1.50
CA LYS A 44 35.48 -11.21 0.40
C LYS A 44 34.28 -12.03 0.90
N ARG A 45 34.51 -12.97 1.82
CA ARG A 45 33.46 -13.85 2.36
C ARG A 45 32.45 -13.07 3.20
N LEU A 46 32.88 -12.12 4.03
CA LEU A 46 31.98 -11.27 4.81
C LEU A 46 31.15 -10.35 3.92
N ARG A 47 31.78 -9.73 2.91
CA ARG A 47 31.06 -8.90 1.93
C ARG A 47 29.94 -9.66 1.26
N ASN A 48 30.22 -10.88 0.79
CA ASN A 48 29.23 -11.69 0.10
C ASN A 48 28.06 -12.10 1.02
N LYS A 49 28.34 -12.37 2.31
CA LYS A 49 27.29 -12.67 3.30
C LYS A 49 26.40 -11.45 3.57
N ILE A 50 26.98 -10.25 3.64
CA ILE A 50 26.27 -8.98 3.85
C ILE A 50 25.43 -8.65 2.63
N ALA A 51 26.03 -8.59 1.44
CA ALA A 51 25.32 -8.34 0.18
C ALA A 51 24.18 -9.35 -0.05
N GLY A 52 24.42 -10.62 0.29
CA GLY A 52 23.40 -11.67 0.20
C GLY A 52 22.30 -11.61 1.26
N TYR A 53 22.45 -10.80 2.31
CA TYR A 53 21.36 -10.49 3.24
C TYR A 53 20.66 -9.19 2.84
N VAL A 54 21.39 -8.21 2.31
CA VAL A 54 20.81 -6.98 1.72
C VAL A 54 19.83 -7.33 0.59
N THR A 55 20.21 -8.21 -0.35
CA THR A 55 19.30 -8.67 -1.42
C THR A 55 18.07 -9.39 -0.85
N HIS A 56 18.25 -10.15 0.22
CA HIS A 56 17.14 -10.82 0.89
C HIS A 56 16.18 -9.81 1.54
N LEU A 57 16.69 -8.72 2.10
CA LEU A 57 15.86 -7.64 2.64
C LEU A 57 15.13 -6.89 1.53
N MET A 58 15.78 -6.59 0.40
CA MET A 58 15.12 -5.94 -0.74
C MET A 58 13.90 -6.73 -1.25
N LYS A 59 14.05 -8.04 -1.41
CA LYS A 59 12.93 -8.93 -1.77
C LYS A 59 11.82 -9.01 -0.72
N ARG A 60 12.11 -8.71 0.54
CA ARG A 60 11.10 -8.66 1.61
C ARG A 60 10.39 -7.32 1.63
N ILE A 61 11.10 -6.22 1.37
CA ILE A 61 10.54 -4.87 1.28
C ILE A 61 9.53 -4.79 0.14
N GLU A 62 9.82 -5.43 -0.99
CA GLU A 62 8.88 -5.52 -2.13
C GLU A 62 7.53 -6.17 -1.75
N ARG A 63 7.55 -7.12 -0.81
CA ARG A 63 6.33 -7.81 -0.35
C ARG A 63 5.56 -7.01 0.71
N GLY A 64 6.21 -6.07 1.37
CA GLY A 64 5.61 -5.28 2.44
C GLY A 64 6.61 -4.67 3.41
N PRO A 65 6.12 -3.92 4.41
CA PRO A 65 6.98 -3.27 5.39
C PRO A 65 7.75 -4.32 6.22
N VAL A 66 9.05 -4.13 6.35
CA VAL A 66 9.92 -5.03 7.11
C VAL A 66 10.11 -4.47 8.52
N PRO A 67 9.87 -5.27 9.59
CA PRO A 67 10.05 -4.79 10.95
C PRO A 67 11.53 -4.50 11.26
N GLY A 68 11.78 -3.39 11.96
CA GLY A 68 13.11 -3.01 12.45
C GLY A 68 14.05 -2.47 11.38
N ILE A 69 13.50 -1.88 10.30
CA ILE A 69 14.23 -1.09 9.31
C ILE A 69 13.42 0.19 9.10
N SER A 70 14.01 1.34 9.39
CA SER A 70 13.43 2.63 9.02
C SER A 70 13.89 3.05 7.63
N ILE A 71 12.94 3.12 6.69
CA ILE A 71 13.20 3.71 5.38
C ILE A 71 12.53 5.07 5.40
N LYS A 72 13.28 6.16 5.21
CA LYS A 72 12.75 7.53 5.22
C LYS A 72 11.52 7.69 4.32
N LEU A 73 11.56 7.06 3.14
CA LEU A 73 10.44 7.04 2.20
C LEU A 73 9.15 6.44 2.81
N GLN A 74 9.29 5.39 3.63
CA GLN A 74 8.15 4.78 4.33
C GLN A 74 7.64 5.65 5.47
N GLU A 75 8.52 6.38 6.15
CA GLU A 75 8.16 7.30 7.23
C GLU A 75 7.34 8.47 6.69
N GLU A 76 7.78 9.09 5.59
CA GLU A 76 7.05 10.18 4.92
C GLU A 76 5.68 9.73 4.40
N GLU A 77 5.59 8.52 3.84
CA GLU A 77 4.32 7.97 3.35
C GLU A 77 3.39 7.53 4.49
N LYS A 78 3.97 7.13 5.63
CA LYS A 78 3.21 6.84 6.85
C LYS A 78 2.65 8.13 7.45
N GLU A 79 3.45 9.20 7.51
CA GLU A 79 3.02 10.50 8.01
C GLU A 79 1.88 11.07 7.15
N ARG A 80 1.95 10.96 5.82
CA ARG A 80 0.82 11.35 4.95
C ARG A 80 -0.46 10.55 5.21
N ARG A 81 -0.35 9.28 5.57
CA ARG A 81 -1.52 8.43 5.91
C ARG A 81 -2.07 8.75 7.29
N ASP A 82 -1.21 8.97 8.27
CA ASP A 82 -1.59 9.28 9.64
C ASP A 82 -2.20 10.69 9.75
N ASN A 83 -1.73 11.64 8.93
CA ASN A 83 -2.27 13.00 8.84
C ASN A 83 -3.53 13.12 7.98
N TRP A 84 -4.03 12.02 7.41
CA TRP A 84 -5.24 12.07 6.61
C TRP A 84 -6.47 12.24 7.51
N VAL A 85 -7.13 13.39 7.38
CA VAL A 85 -8.37 13.69 8.10
C VAL A 85 -9.53 13.71 7.09
N PRO A 86 -10.59 12.91 7.30
CA PRO A 86 -11.78 12.95 6.45
C PRO A 86 -12.55 14.26 6.65
N GLU A 87 -13.22 14.73 5.60
CA GLU A 87 -14.03 15.96 5.64
C GLU A 87 -15.18 15.88 6.65
N LYS A 88 -15.79 14.69 6.80
CA LYS A 88 -16.86 14.44 7.76
C LYS A 88 -16.40 13.48 8.83
N SER A 89 -16.56 13.87 10.08
CA SER A 89 -16.30 13.01 11.23
C SER A 89 -17.34 11.89 11.29
N TYR A 90 -16.91 10.67 11.60
CA TYR A 90 -17.84 9.55 11.84
C TYR A 90 -18.82 9.83 13.00
N VAL A 91 -18.46 10.73 13.91
CA VAL A 91 -19.28 11.13 15.06
C VAL A 91 -20.43 12.05 14.65
N GLU A 92 -20.25 12.84 13.60
CA GLU A 92 -21.28 13.74 13.06
C GLU A 92 -22.30 12.94 12.27
N LYS A 93 -23.25 12.37 12.99
CA LYS A 93 -24.42 11.71 12.43
C LYS A 93 -25.65 12.50 12.80
N ASP A 94 -26.60 12.59 11.87
CA ASP A 94 -27.90 13.21 12.13
C ASP A 94 -28.66 12.48 13.24
N PHE A 95 -28.53 11.15 13.28
CA PHE A 95 -29.11 10.28 14.30
C PHE A 95 -28.09 9.28 14.85
N VAL A 96 -28.01 9.19 16.17
CA VAL A 96 -27.21 8.22 16.92
C VAL A 96 -28.15 7.16 17.47
N TYR A 97 -27.87 5.90 17.14
CA TYR A 97 -28.63 4.77 17.67
C TYR A 97 -28.12 4.38 19.05
N VAL A 98 -29.01 4.36 20.04
CA VAL A 98 -28.71 4.12 21.45
C VAL A 98 -29.57 2.99 21.99
N ASP A 99 -29.06 2.22 22.95
CA ASP A 99 -29.86 1.21 23.64
C ASP A 99 -30.88 1.85 24.60
N LYS A 100 -31.88 1.08 25.01
CA LYS A 100 -32.96 1.57 25.90
C LYS A 100 -32.43 2.05 27.26
N VAL A 101 -31.46 1.33 27.83
CA VAL A 101 -30.87 1.64 29.14
C VAL A 101 -30.05 2.93 29.06
N THR A 102 -29.22 3.06 28.03
CA THR A 102 -28.42 4.27 27.80
C THR A 102 -29.29 5.48 27.48
N LYS A 103 -30.43 5.33 26.79
CA LYS A 103 -31.40 6.41 26.60
C LYS A 103 -32.02 6.88 27.93
N LYS A 104 -32.32 5.95 28.85
CA LYS A 104 -32.83 6.27 30.19
C LYS A 104 -31.79 7.03 31.03
N MET A 105 -30.56 6.53 31.04
CA MET A 105 -29.41 7.17 31.70
C MET A 105 -29.20 8.62 31.22
N ILE A 106 -29.26 8.85 29.91
CA ILE A 106 -29.11 10.20 29.33
C ILE A 106 -30.24 11.14 29.80
N GLY A 107 -31.48 10.65 29.88
CA GLY A 107 -32.61 11.43 30.37
C GLY A 107 -32.50 11.78 31.86
N GLU A 108 -31.97 10.87 32.68
CA GLU A 108 -31.75 11.11 34.12
C GLU A 108 -30.62 12.12 34.38
N LEU A 109 -29.57 12.10 33.55
CA LEU A 109 -28.41 12.97 33.71
C LEU A 109 -28.73 14.45 33.43
N LYS A 110 -29.80 14.81 32.71
CA LYS A 110 -30.22 16.20 32.38
C LYS A 110 -29.14 17.12 31.76
N ILE A 111 -27.96 16.59 31.44
CA ILE A 111 -26.81 17.32 30.86
C ILE A 111 -27.09 17.72 29.40
N PHE A 112 -27.88 16.89 28.72
CA PHE A 112 -28.32 17.12 27.36
C PHE A 112 -29.83 17.37 27.43
N GLY A 113 -30.32 18.49 26.87
CA GLY A 113 -31.75 18.76 26.75
C GLY A 113 -32.47 17.68 25.92
N ASP A 114 -33.73 17.91 25.50
CA ASP A 114 -34.50 16.95 24.70
C ASP A 114 -33.84 16.70 23.32
N ASN A 115 -32.80 15.87 23.31
CA ASN A 115 -31.93 15.64 22.16
C ASN A 115 -32.57 14.61 21.23
N THR A 116 -33.30 15.13 20.24
CA THR A 116 -33.96 14.40 19.14
C THR A 116 -33.01 13.54 18.29
N LYS A 117 -31.70 13.71 18.47
CA LYS A 117 -30.65 12.94 17.77
C LYS A 117 -30.55 11.48 18.23
N PHE A 118 -31.13 11.08 19.36
CA PHE A 118 -30.99 9.71 19.90
C PHE A 118 -32.20 8.80 19.65
N GLN A 119 -32.02 7.80 18.77
CA GLN A 119 -33.05 6.81 18.43
C GLN A 119 -32.75 5.43 19.03
N VAL A 120 -33.77 4.72 19.50
CA VAL A 120 -33.60 3.34 19.98
C VAL A 120 -33.69 2.38 18.80
N ARG A 121 -32.71 1.49 18.65
CA ARG A 121 -32.80 0.40 17.65
C ARG A 121 -33.93 -0.55 18.04
N THR A 122 -35.02 -0.53 17.27
CA THR A 122 -36.04 -1.57 17.34
C THR A 122 -35.66 -2.69 16.37
N TYR A 123 -35.05 -3.75 16.90
CA TYR A 123 -34.98 -5.00 16.15
C TYR A 123 -36.40 -5.55 16.04
N ASN A 124 -37.05 -5.36 14.89
CA ASN A 124 -38.25 -6.12 14.55
C ASN A 124 -37.85 -7.60 14.47
N ARG A 125 -38.03 -8.34 15.57
CA ARG A 125 -37.99 -9.81 15.58
C ARG A 125 -39.17 -10.30 14.74
N ARG A 126 -39.03 -10.26 13.41
CA ARG A 126 -39.92 -11.02 12.52
C ARG A 126 -39.69 -12.50 12.84
N ARG A 127 -40.71 -13.12 13.43
CA ARG A 127 -40.81 -14.59 13.54
C ARG A 127 -40.66 -15.17 12.14
N GLY A 128 -39.62 -15.98 11.94
CA GLY A 128 -39.53 -16.97 10.87
C GLY A 128 -39.14 -16.44 9.48
N GLY A 129 -37.99 -16.92 9.00
CA GLY A 129 -37.63 -16.87 7.59
C GLY A 129 -36.13 -16.67 7.35
N TYR A 130 -35.46 -17.71 6.86
CA TYR A 130 -34.13 -17.58 6.23
C TYR A 130 -34.28 -16.62 5.04
N GLN A 131 -33.80 -15.38 5.21
CA GLN A 131 -33.65 -14.43 4.10
C GLN A 131 -32.21 -14.47 3.60
N LYS A 132 -32.09 -14.72 2.29
CA LYS A 132 -30.85 -14.65 1.52
C LYS A 132 -30.17 -13.30 1.81
N LYS A 133 -28.87 -13.31 2.14
CA LYS A 133 -28.07 -12.08 2.19
C LYS A 133 -27.97 -11.56 0.76
N ASP A 134 -28.88 -10.67 0.39
CA ASP A 134 -28.75 -9.91 -0.84
C ASP A 134 -27.61 -8.91 -0.64
N SER A 135 -26.64 -9.10 -1.51
CA SER A 135 -25.53 -8.22 -1.84
C SER A 135 -25.98 -6.76 -1.88
N GLN A 136 -25.11 -5.89 -1.37
CA GLN A 136 -25.20 -4.44 -1.46
C GLN A 136 -25.68 -3.95 -2.85
N GLU A 137 -26.87 -3.34 -2.93
CA GLU A 137 -27.23 -2.35 -3.97
C GLU A 137 -27.20 -0.97 -3.29
N LYS A 138 -26.13 -0.20 -3.43
CA LYS A 138 -25.95 0.83 -4.49
C LYS A 138 -27.21 1.66 -4.74
N THR A 139 -27.34 2.78 -4.03
CA THR A 139 -28.03 3.96 -4.58
C THR A 139 -27.15 4.58 -5.66
N THR A 140 -27.73 4.73 -6.84
CA THR A 140 -27.12 5.38 -8.02
C THR A 140 -27.72 6.78 -8.12
N ILE A 141 -26.90 7.82 -8.28
CA ILE A 141 -27.35 9.08 -8.92
C ILE A 141 -26.86 9.03 -10.37
N THR A 142 -27.81 8.70 -11.25
CA THR A 142 -27.97 9.04 -12.67
C THR A 142 -26.72 9.16 -13.57
N THR A 143 -26.66 8.31 -14.60
CA THR A 143 -26.99 8.72 -15.99
C THR A 143 -27.17 7.50 -16.91
N ASN A 144 -28.33 7.46 -17.57
CA ASN A 144 -28.68 6.92 -18.89
C ASN A 144 -28.19 5.52 -19.33
N LYS A 145 -29.17 4.60 -19.38
CA LYS A 145 -29.17 3.32 -20.10
C LYS A 145 -28.96 3.50 -21.61
N THR A 146 -28.06 2.72 -22.19
CA THR A 146 -28.30 2.04 -23.49
C THR A 146 -27.73 0.63 -23.51
N LYS A 147 -28.65 -0.34 -23.50
CA LYS A 147 -28.65 -1.70 -24.08
C LYS A 147 -27.47 -2.67 -23.81
N LYS A 148 -27.85 -3.80 -23.19
CA LYS A 148 -27.13 -5.08 -23.12
C LYS A 148 -26.59 -5.53 -24.48
N LYS A 149 -25.32 -5.95 -24.52
CA LYS A 149 -24.87 -7.14 -25.26
C LYS A 149 -23.80 -7.84 -24.43
N THR A 150 -23.91 -9.17 -24.45
CA THR A 150 -23.13 -10.17 -23.74
C THR A 150 -21.66 -10.21 -24.16
N VAL A 151 -20.86 -10.96 -23.36
CA VAL A 151 -19.59 -11.64 -23.69
C VAL A 151 -18.33 -11.05 -23.00
N LYS A 152 -17.72 -11.92 -22.18
CA LYS A 152 -16.33 -11.97 -21.66
C LYS A 152 -15.88 -10.92 -20.62
N SER A 153 -15.95 -11.36 -19.36
CA SER A 153 -15.00 -10.97 -18.32
C SER A 153 -13.59 -11.44 -18.70
N ILE A 154 -12.77 -10.58 -19.32
CA ILE A 154 -11.33 -10.78 -19.51
C ILE A 154 -10.72 -9.44 -19.98
N ASP A 155 -9.62 -9.03 -19.34
CA ASP A 155 -8.60 -8.06 -19.82
C ASP A 155 -8.76 -6.54 -19.62
N TYR A 156 -8.94 -6.06 -18.39
CA TYR A 156 -8.57 -4.67 -18.03
C TYR A 156 -7.20 -4.52 -17.36
N PHE A 157 -6.61 -5.61 -16.85
CA PHE A 157 -5.25 -5.60 -16.31
C PHE A 157 -4.16 -5.66 -17.40
N SER A 158 -4.51 -6.14 -18.61
CA SER A 158 -3.61 -6.25 -19.76
C SER A 158 -3.46 -4.94 -20.53
N SER A 159 -4.52 -4.11 -20.62
CA SER A 159 -4.50 -2.86 -21.39
C SER A 159 -3.73 -1.74 -20.69
N LEU A 160 -3.80 -1.64 -19.36
CA LEU A 160 -3.03 -0.67 -18.57
C LEU A 160 -1.53 -0.99 -18.56
N PHE A 161 -1.15 -2.27 -18.54
CA PHE A 161 0.26 -2.66 -18.69
C PHE A 161 0.79 -2.37 -20.11
N LYS A 162 -0.06 -2.48 -21.14
CA LYS A 162 0.28 -2.09 -22.52
C LYS A 162 0.41 -0.57 -22.70
N ILE A 163 -0.43 0.24 -22.05
CA ILE A 163 -0.35 1.72 -22.13
C ILE A 163 0.87 2.25 -21.39
N VAL A 164 1.20 1.68 -20.22
CA VAL A 164 2.42 2.05 -19.48
C VAL A 164 3.68 1.59 -20.21
N SER A 165 3.68 0.39 -20.81
CA SER A 165 4.81 -0.08 -21.63
C SER A 165 4.96 0.70 -22.95
N PHE A 166 3.85 1.15 -23.56
CA PHE A 166 3.88 1.95 -24.80
C PHE A 166 4.40 3.37 -24.57
N ASN A 167 4.14 3.97 -23.41
CA ASN A 167 4.70 5.27 -23.04
C ASN A 167 6.18 5.19 -22.63
N PHE A 168 6.63 4.08 -22.06
CA PHE A 168 8.06 3.85 -21.79
C PHE A 168 8.84 3.65 -23.11
N ASP A 169 8.34 2.84 -24.05
CA ASP A 169 9.00 2.58 -25.35
C ASP A 169 9.13 3.84 -26.25
N LYS A 170 8.20 4.79 -26.15
CA LYS A 170 8.23 6.03 -26.96
C LYS A 170 9.33 6.99 -26.50
N GLN A 171 9.66 7.01 -25.21
CA GLN A 171 10.77 7.81 -24.67
C GLN A 171 12.15 7.25 -25.08
N TYR A 172 12.31 5.92 -25.18
CA TYR A 172 13.58 5.29 -25.58
C TYR A 172 13.78 5.18 -27.10
N ARG A 173 12.74 5.22 -27.93
CA ARG A 173 12.90 5.34 -29.40
C ARG A 173 13.42 6.72 -29.83
N ASN A 174 12.99 7.80 -29.17
CA ASN A 174 13.49 9.15 -29.48
C ASN A 174 14.97 9.32 -29.12
N ILE A 175 15.45 8.64 -28.07
CA ILE A 175 16.88 8.64 -27.70
C ILE A 175 17.71 7.78 -28.66
N LYS A 176 17.14 6.70 -29.21
CA LYS A 176 17.83 5.82 -30.18
C LYS A 176 17.89 6.40 -31.61
N ILE A 177 16.89 7.19 -32.02
CA ILE A 177 16.89 7.90 -33.30
C ILE A 177 17.86 9.10 -33.27
N MET A 178 17.98 9.82 -32.15
CA MET A 178 18.94 10.92 -31.98
C MET A 178 20.41 10.46 -31.96
N ASN A 179 20.69 9.22 -31.54
CA ASN A 179 22.05 8.66 -31.59
C ASN A 179 22.43 8.07 -32.97
N ASN A 180 21.46 7.66 -33.78
CA ASN A 180 21.71 7.18 -35.16
C ASN A 180 21.85 8.33 -36.19
N LEU A 181 21.29 9.52 -35.89
CA LEU A 181 21.53 10.73 -36.70
C LEU A 181 22.88 11.40 -36.39
N LYS A 182 23.45 11.18 -35.18
CA LYS A 182 24.80 11.67 -34.83
C LYS A 182 25.96 10.83 -35.38
N GLN A 183 25.68 9.63 -35.91
CA GLN A 183 26.69 8.73 -36.50
C GLN A 183 26.70 8.75 -38.04
N ASN A 184 25.85 9.56 -38.69
CA ASN A 184 25.79 9.70 -40.15
C ASN A 184 26.13 11.14 -40.64
N TYR A 185 26.69 11.97 -39.76
CA TYR A 185 27.19 13.33 -40.08
C TYR A 185 28.61 13.58 -39.55
N PHE A 186 29.39 12.50 -39.36
CA PHE A 186 30.84 12.50 -39.19
C PHE A 186 31.42 11.30 -39.92
#